data_AF-A0A927UWL9-F1
#
_entry.id   AF-A0A927UWL9-F1
#
_cell.length_a   1.000
_cell.length_b   1.000
_cell.length_c   1.000
_cell.angle_alpha   90.00
_cell.angle_beta   90.00
_cell.angle_gamma   90.00
#
_symmetry.space_group_name_H-M   'P 1'
#
loop_
_entity.id
_entity.type
_entity.pdbx_description
1 polymer ?
#
loop_
_entity_poly.entity_id
_entity_poly.type
_entity_poly.pdbx_seq_one_letter_code
_entity_poly.pdbx_strand_id
1 'polypeptide(L)'
;MLLDEEKIEVDEEKNKTISFTTNSMMRTISMEGIYTTGESTGTQEVGNYTSAINYDWSYIRENGNEIAFTPKDKIKNSFVVPGMKKTNVKGNICDDMVPQGITYYDGYFFISAYCGWIKNDVSEHDSVIYVIDGASKKLITTLVLAKMKDEKRTPHAGGIACVNNYLWVGATEELHCYKYSEIKELISYAKQNTNVKCIDLSKYTYYRIDVSVGNASFMSDLDNKYLCVGEYKENENGKLIFYYPTPKNADNNAHIADISVCLKREIPPKAQGVEFYNSNNYTYMLITTSIGTDDKSRIYVYVATGTGGVGYGTLTNTKTINLPRYLEEVVTVGDKTYLIFESCAKLYRYTTTDVIGRVCGFETAFIYK
;
A
#
# COMPACT_ATOMS: atom_id res chain seq x y z
N MET A 1 -33.36 -48.30 50.88
CA MET A 1 -31.91 -48.21 50.74
C MET A 1 -31.56 -49.12 49.58
N LEU A 2 -31.14 -48.53 48.46
CA LEU A 2 -31.05 -49.17 47.15
C LEU A 2 -29.85 -50.13 47.09
N LEU A 3 -30.13 -51.30 46.53
CA LEU A 3 -29.27 -52.36 45.96
C LEU A 3 -28.37 -51.77 44.85
N ASP A 4 -27.23 -52.31 44.42
CA ASP A 4 -26.34 -53.42 44.77
C ASP A 4 -24.99 -53.08 44.11
N GLU A 5 -23.87 -53.43 44.74
CA GLU A 5 -22.53 -53.38 44.16
C GLU A 5 -22.24 -54.70 43.43
N GLU A 6 -21.78 -54.65 42.19
CA GLU A 6 -20.92 -55.70 41.65
C GLU A 6 -19.89 -55.16 40.64
N LYS A 7 -18.72 -55.79 40.71
CA LYS A 7 -17.38 -55.37 40.25
C LYS A 7 -17.22 -55.33 38.74
N ILE A 8 -16.34 -54.43 38.26
CA ILE A 8 -15.52 -54.69 37.07
C ILE A 8 -14.07 -54.26 37.36
N GLU A 9 -13.16 -55.21 37.15
CA GLU A 9 -11.71 -55.13 37.27
C GLU A 9 -11.07 -54.16 36.26
N VAL A 10 -9.95 -53.58 36.70
CA VAL A 10 -9.02 -52.75 35.92
C VAL A 10 -7.74 -53.54 35.72
N ASP A 11 -7.27 -53.60 34.47
CA ASP A 11 -5.85 -53.68 34.07
C ASP A 11 -5.78 -53.60 32.53
N GLU A 12 -4.79 -53.03 31.85
CA GLU A 12 -3.60 -52.25 32.17
C GLU A 12 -3.09 -51.69 30.80
N GLU A 13 -2.05 -50.84 30.81
CA GLU A 13 -1.35 -50.24 29.64
C GLU A 13 -2.04 -49.05 28.93
N LYS A 14 -1.48 -47.82 28.83
CA LYS A 14 -0.08 -47.40 28.77
C LYS A 14 0.14 -46.00 29.35
N ASN A 15 1.22 -45.90 30.12
CA ASN A 15 1.79 -44.69 30.71
C ASN A 15 2.41 -43.73 29.68
N LYS A 16 2.19 -42.43 29.94
CA LYS A 16 3.10 -41.26 29.86
C LYS A 16 4.16 -41.20 28.74
N THR A 17 4.13 -40.11 27.96
CA THR A 17 5.11 -39.01 28.04
C THR A 17 4.63 -37.83 27.18
N ILE A 18 4.57 -36.65 27.79
CA ILE A 18 4.44 -35.34 27.14
C ILE A 18 5.82 -34.97 26.62
N SER A 19 5.97 -34.80 25.31
CA SER A 19 7.11 -34.11 24.71
C SER A 19 6.58 -33.14 23.64
N PHE A 20 6.76 -31.85 23.91
CA PHE A 20 6.58 -30.81 22.90
C PHE A 20 7.80 -30.84 21.98
N THR A 21 7.58 -31.03 20.69
CA THR A 21 8.58 -30.74 19.66
C THR A 21 7.84 -30.17 18.47
N THR A 22 7.74 -28.84 18.41
CA THR A 22 7.27 -28.14 17.22
C THR A 22 8.38 -28.20 16.16
N ASN A 23 8.36 -29.24 15.34
CA ASN A 23 9.04 -29.26 14.06
C ASN A 23 7.98 -29.16 12.96
N SER A 24 7.53 -27.94 12.64
CA SER A 24 6.90 -27.70 11.34
C SER A 24 7.99 -27.36 10.34
N MET A 25 8.56 -28.39 9.70
CA MET A 25 9.24 -28.21 8.43
C MET A 25 8.20 -27.73 7.40
N MET A 26 8.20 -26.44 7.07
CA MET A 26 7.60 -25.97 5.82
C MET A 26 8.50 -26.44 4.67
N ARG A 27 8.00 -27.39 3.86
CA ARG A 27 8.59 -27.65 2.54
C ARG A 27 8.01 -26.65 1.54
N THR A 28 8.81 -25.64 1.21
CA THR A 28 8.61 -24.78 0.04
C THR A 28 8.94 -25.59 -1.22
N ILE A 29 8.00 -25.72 -2.15
CA ILE A 29 8.27 -26.16 -3.51
C ILE A 29 8.24 -24.92 -4.40
N SER A 30 9.42 -24.51 -4.89
CA SER A 30 9.56 -23.57 -6.00
C SER A 30 9.66 -24.37 -7.30
N MET A 31 8.89 -24.03 -8.33
CA MET A 31 9.15 -24.54 -9.67
C MET A 31 9.87 -23.49 -10.52
N GLU A 32 11.12 -23.80 -10.88
CA GLU A 32 11.73 -23.31 -12.12
C GLU A 32 11.10 -24.07 -13.32
N GLY A 33 11.00 -23.41 -14.47
CA GLY A 33 10.09 -23.76 -15.56
C GLY A 33 10.36 -25.07 -16.32
N ILE A 34 9.40 -25.44 -17.18
CA ILE A 34 9.49 -26.11 -18.50
C ILE A 34 8.05 -26.38 -19.02
N TYR A 35 7.92 -26.44 -20.35
CA TYR A 35 6.75 -26.36 -21.24
C TYR A 35 5.67 -27.47 -21.20
N THR A 36 4.50 -27.09 -21.76
CA THR A 36 3.53 -27.81 -22.62
C THR A 36 2.42 -28.74 -22.06
N THR A 37 1.20 -28.40 -22.52
CA THR A 37 0.00 -29.18 -22.92
C THR A 37 -0.76 -30.05 -21.91
N GLY A 38 -2.10 -29.88 -21.87
CA GLY A 38 -3.02 -30.98 -21.61
C GLY A 38 -4.26 -30.66 -20.77
N GLU A 39 -5.39 -30.52 -21.48
CA GLU A 39 -6.79 -30.84 -21.16
C GLU A 39 -7.39 -30.78 -19.74
N SER A 40 -8.62 -30.24 -19.74
CA SER A 40 -9.59 -30.17 -18.67
C SER A 40 -10.23 -31.50 -18.29
N THR A 41 -10.55 -31.70 -17.02
CA THR A 41 -11.86 -32.22 -16.54
C THR A 41 -12.04 -31.83 -15.07
N GLY A 42 -13.21 -31.30 -14.70
CA GLY A 42 -13.47 -30.73 -13.38
C GLY A 42 -14.01 -31.69 -12.33
N THR A 43 -14.09 -31.21 -11.09
CA THR A 43 -15.19 -31.37 -10.11
C THR A 43 -14.91 -30.45 -8.91
N GLN A 44 -15.95 -29.81 -8.38
CA GLN A 44 -15.88 -28.91 -7.21
C GLN A 44 -15.68 -29.71 -5.90
N GLU A 45 -14.67 -29.33 -5.13
CA GLU A 45 -14.60 -29.54 -3.68
C GLU A 45 -14.21 -28.23 -2.99
N VAL A 46 -14.87 -27.93 -1.87
CA VAL A 46 -14.61 -26.78 -1.01
C VAL A 46 -13.30 -27.03 -0.26
N GLY A 47 -12.17 -26.64 -0.84
CA GLY A 47 -10.83 -26.85 -0.29
C GLY A 47 -10.27 -25.60 0.40
N ASN A 48 -9.46 -25.80 1.44
CA ASN A 48 -8.66 -24.75 2.06
C ASN A 48 -7.75 -24.07 1.02
N TYR A 49 -8.06 -22.82 0.65
CA TYR A 49 -7.31 -22.06 -0.36
C TYR A 49 -6.14 -21.31 0.26
N THR A 50 -4.95 -21.90 0.22
CA THR A 50 -3.68 -21.16 0.24
C THR A 50 -2.86 -21.48 -1.01
N SER A 51 -3.43 -21.18 -2.19
CA SER A 51 -2.67 -21.17 -3.44
C SER A 51 -2.04 -19.80 -3.63
N ALA A 52 -0.73 -19.68 -3.41
CA ALA A 52 0.02 -18.51 -3.85
C ALA A 52 -0.02 -18.46 -5.39
N ILE A 53 -0.68 -17.44 -5.94
CA ILE A 53 -0.79 -17.26 -7.39
C ILE A 53 0.52 -16.64 -7.90
N ASN A 54 1.30 -17.40 -8.68
CA ASN A 54 2.50 -16.91 -9.37
C ASN A 54 2.11 -16.44 -10.78
N TYR A 55 2.51 -15.22 -11.15
CA TYR A 55 2.21 -14.63 -12.46
C TYR A 55 3.38 -14.71 -13.43
N ASP A 56 3.06 -14.89 -14.72
CA ASP A 56 4.00 -14.64 -15.83
C ASP A 56 4.10 -13.14 -16.09
N TRP A 57 5.23 -12.59 -15.68
CA TRP A 57 5.58 -11.20 -15.90
C TRP A 57 6.38 -11.05 -17.18
N SER A 58 6.17 -9.95 -17.89
CA SER A 58 6.88 -9.64 -19.13
C SER A 58 7.62 -8.32 -19.03
N TYR A 59 8.80 -8.28 -19.66
CA TYR A 59 9.54 -7.06 -19.89
C TYR A 59 8.94 -6.30 -21.08
N ILE A 60 8.60 -5.05 -20.88
CA ILE A 60 8.38 -4.09 -21.96
C ILE A 60 9.75 -3.59 -22.40
N ARG A 61 10.03 -3.70 -23.70
CA ARG A 61 11.24 -3.16 -24.31
C ARG A 61 10.88 -1.94 -25.17
N GLU A 62 11.59 -0.83 -24.98
CA GLU A 62 11.51 0.35 -25.84
C GLU A 62 12.91 0.61 -26.42
N ASN A 63 13.02 0.67 -27.75
CA ASN A 63 14.30 0.76 -28.48
C ASN A 63 15.33 -0.34 -28.11
N GLY A 64 14.86 -1.56 -27.81
CA GLY A 64 15.73 -2.69 -27.45
C GLY A 64 16.18 -2.72 -25.99
N ASN A 65 15.87 -1.69 -25.20
CA ASN A 65 16.18 -1.64 -23.77
C ASN A 65 14.97 -2.09 -22.95
N GLU A 66 15.18 -2.90 -21.92
CA GLU A 66 14.15 -3.28 -20.95
C GLU A 66 13.80 -2.06 -20.09
N ILE A 67 12.55 -1.61 -20.14
CA ILE A 67 12.11 -0.36 -19.51
C ILE A 67 11.10 -0.56 -18.37
N ALA A 68 10.40 -1.69 -18.32
CA ALA A 68 9.41 -1.98 -17.28
C ALA A 68 9.03 -3.46 -17.25
N PHE A 69 8.70 -3.96 -16.07
CA PHE A 69 8.12 -5.28 -15.87
C PHE A 69 6.62 -5.15 -15.56
N THR A 70 5.77 -5.89 -16.25
CA THR A 70 4.30 -5.87 -16.08
C THR A 70 3.72 -7.24 -16.43
N PRO A 71 2.61 -7.68 -15.83
CA PRO A 71 1.95 -8.91 -16.26
C PRO A 71 1.55 -8.78 -17.73
N LYS A 72 1.94 -9.78 -18.55
CA LYS A 72 1.92 -9.70 -20.02
C LYS A 72 0.55 -9.33 -20.60
N ASP A 73 -0.53 -9.73 -19.92
CA ASP A 73 -1.90 -9.53 -20.38
C ASP A 73 -2.62 -8.30 -19.78
N LYS A 74 -1.93 -7.52 -18.93
CA LYS A 74 -2.56 -6.44 -18.13
C LYS A 74 -2.00 -5.04 -18.40
N ILE A 75 -1.15 -4.88 -19.43
CA ILE A 75 -0.52 -3.61 -19.82
C ILE A 75 -1.55 -2.48 -20.03
N LYS A 76 -2.75 -2.79 -20.54
CA LYS A 76 -3.81 -1.80 -20.82
C LYS A 76 -4.30 -1.04 -19.58
N ASN A 77 -4.25 -1.68 -18.41
CA ASN A 77 -4.73 -1.08 -17.15
C ASN A 77 -3.61 -0.33 -16.43
N SER A 78 -2.34 -0.54 -16.82
CA SER A 78 -1.15 -0.02 -16.14
C SER A 78 -0.64 1.27 -16.77
N PHE A 79 0.05 2.11 -16.00
CA PHE A 79 0.63 3.37 -16.50
C PHE A 79 2.02 3.63 -15.92
N VAL A 80 2.81 4.45 -16.60
CA VAL A 80 4.21 4.74 -16.20
C VAL A 80 4.23 5.50 -14.88
N VAL A 81 5.11 5.09 -13.96
CA VAL A 81 5.38 5.88 -12.74
C VAL A 81 6.12 7.17 -13.14
N PRO A 82 5.59 8.37 -12.85
CA PRO A 82 6.27 9.60 -13.20
C PRO A 82 7.59 9.80 -12.45
N GLY A 83 8.47 10.63 -13.01
CA GLY A 83 9.64 11.13 -12.29
C GLY A 83 10.86 10.22 -12.21
N MET A 84 10.81 9.02 -12.80
CA MET A 84 11.92 8.04 -12.74
C MET A 84 13.17 8.44 -13.56
N LYS A 85 13.05 9.44 -14.43
CA LYS A 85 14.16 10.02 -15.20
C LYS A 85 14.50 11.44 -14.74
N LYS A 86 13.48 12.28 -14.62
CA LYS A 86 13.60 13.70 -14.25
C LYS A 86 12.29 14.18 -13.63
N THR A 87 12.39 14.85 -12.49
CA THR A 87 11.31 15.58 -11.83
C THR A 87 11.76 17.01 -11.59
N ASN A 88 10.94 17.97 -11.99
CA ASN A 88 11.17 19.38 -11.67
C ASN A 88 10.72 19.66 -10.23
N VAL A 89 11.67 20.02 -9.38
CA VAL A 89 11.48 20.41 -7.98
C VAL A 89 11.89 21.87 -7.84
N LYS A 90 10.93 22.77 -8.06
CA LYS A 90 11.11 24.24 -7.93
C LYS A 90 12.23 24.80 -8.81
N GLY A 91 12.38 24.28 -10.03
CA GLY A 91 13.43 24.68 -10.98
C GLY A 91 14.68 23.80 -10.97
N ASN A 92 14.86 22.95 -9.94
CA ASN A 92 15.92 21.95 -9.90
C ASN A 92 15.42 20.63 -10.49
N ILE A 93 16.32 19.83 -11.07
CA ILE A 93 15.98 18.53 -11.65
C ILE A 93 16.47 17.42 -10.73
N CYS A 94 15.53 16.61 -10.23
CA CYS A 94 15.82 15.37 -9.51
C CYS A 94 15.65 14.16 -10.43
N ASP A 95 16.63 13.26 -10.48
CA ASP A 95 16.58 11.97 -11.19
C ASP A 95 16.57 10.76 -10.22
N ASP A 96 16.46 11.03 -8.92
CA ASP A 96 16.52 10.06 -7.82
C ASP A 96 15.20 10.00 -7.03
N MET A 97 14.06 10.28 -7.67
CA MET A 97 12.76 10.14 -7.02
C MET A 97 12.41 8.67 -6.79
N VAL A 98 11.91 8.37 -5.59
CA VAL A 98 11.48 7.04 -5.15
C VAL A 98 9.98 7.13 -4.82
N PRO A 99 9.10 6.42 -5.55
CA PRO A 99 7.66 6.42 -5.26
C PRO A 99 7.39 5.65 -3.96
N GLN A 100 6.38 6.07 -3.20
CA GLN A 100 6.04 5.46 -1.90
C GLN A 100 4.54 5.15 -1.85
N GLY A 101 3.69 6.17 -2.01
CA GLY A 101 2.26 6.00 -1.90
C GLY A 101 1.48 6.10 -3.21
N ILE A 102 0.27 5.55 -3.25
CA ILE A 102 -0.69 5.78 -4.32
C ILE A 102 -2.12 5.86 -3.78
N THR A 103 -2.86 6.89 -4.20
CA THR A 103 -4.30 6.99 -3.96
C THR A 103 -5.03 7.50 -5.20
N TYR A 104 -6.36 7.37 -5.19
CA TYR A 104 -7.24 7.85 -6.26
C TYR A 104 -8.40 8.63 -5.68
N TYR A 105 -8.60 9.85 -6.18
CA TYR A 105 -9.69 10.69 -5.72
C TYR A 105 -10.13 11.67 -6.81
N ASP A 106 -11.46 11.85 -6.96
CA ASP A 106 -12.08 12.83 -7.87
C ASP A 106 -11.50 12.82 -9.29
N GLY A 107 -11.25 11.62 -9.83
CA GLY A 107 -10.77 11.44 -11.20
C GLY A 107 -9.25 11.44 -11.36
N TYR A 108 -8.47 11.54 -10.29
CA TYR A 108 -7.01 11.68 -10.34
C TYR A 108 -6.31 10.61 -9.51
N PHE A 109 -5.17 10.12 -10.01
CA PHE A 109 -4.20 9.41 -9.17
C PHE A 109 -3.23 10.40 -8.57
N PHE A 110 -2.91 10.19 -7.30
CA PHE A 110 -1.86 10.91 -6.58
C PHE A 110 -0.80 9.90 -6.15
N ILE A 111 0.46 10.19 -6.46
CA ILE A 111 1.60 9.35 -6.07
C ILE A 111 2.57 10.20 -5.26
N SER A 112 2.81 9.85 -4.01
CA SER A 112 3.88 10.46 -3.20
C SER A 112 5.23 9.87 -3.57
N ALA A 113 6.27 10.72 -3.55
CA ALA A 113 7.64 10.30 -3.77
C ALA A 113 8.62 11.18 -3.01
N TYR A 114 9.71 10.59 -2.51
CA TYR A 114 10.81 11.33 -1.91
C TYR A 114 12.05 11.28 -2.79
N CYS A 115 13.03 12.15 -2.51
CA CYS A 115 14.33 12.09 -3.16
C CYS A 115 15.24 11.09 -2.43
N GLY A 116 15.59 9.98 -3.10
CA GLY A 116 16.43 8.91 -2.57
C GLY A 116 17.93 9.26 -2.49
N TRP A 117 18.36 10.36 -3.09
CA TRP A 117 19.73 10.83 -2.93
C TRP A 117 19.87 11.58 -1.60
N ILE A 118 20.59 10.98 -0.65
CA ILE A 118 20.80 11.51 0.69
C ILE A 118 22.27 11.91 0.86
N LYS A 119 22.52 13.12 1.40
CA LYS A 119 23.85 13.59 1.78
C LYS A 119 23.79 14.19 3.19
N ASN A 120 24.59 13.65 4.11
CA ASN A 120 24.59 14.03 5.53
C ASN A 120 23.19 13.97 6.16
N ASP A 121 22.50 12.84 5.96
CA ASP A 121 21.13 12.58 6.45
C ASP A 121 20.05 13.55 5.94
N VAL A 122 20.34 14.24 4.84
CA VAL A 122 19.43 15.18 4.19
C VAL A 122 19.28 14.79 2.72
N SER A 123 18.04 14.50 2.28
CA SER A 123 17.70 14.26 0.86
C SER A 123 18.14 15.43 -0.02
N GLU A 124 18.42 15.31 -1.32
CA GLU A 124 18.85 16.48 -2.13
C GLU A 124 17.70 17.36 -2.63
N HIS A 125 16.53 16.78 -2.79
CA HIS A 125 15.38 17.48 -3.33
C HIS A 125 14.18 17.30 -2.41
N ASP A 126 13.29 18.28 -2.44
CA ASP A 126 12.03 18.20 -1.72
C ASP A 126 11.17 17.05 -2.30
N SER A 127 10.49 16.33 -1.43
CA SER A 127 9.50 15.31 -1.72
C SER A 127 8.33 15.91 -2.53
N VAL A 128 7.65 15.08 -3.30
CA VAL A 128 6.63 15.50 -4.26
C VAL A 128 5.40 14.61 -4.24
N ILE A 129 4.31 15.13 -4.80
CA ILE A 129 3.14 14.38 -5.21
C ILE A 129 2.99 14.54 -6.72
N TYR A 130 2.97 13.44 -7.47
CA TYR A 130 2.59 13.46 -8.88
C TYR A 130 1.07 13.40 -9.01
N VAL A 131 0.50 14.32 -9.77
CA VAL A 131 -0.94 14.31 -10.08
C VAL A 131 -1.14 13.81 -11.49
N ILE A 132 -1.87 12.71 -11.63
CA ILE A 132 -2.08 12.01 -12.89
C ILE A 132 -3.57 11.99 -13.21
N ASP A 133 -3.92 12.36 -14.44
CA ASP A 133 -5.29 12.28 -14.92
C ASP A 133 -5.75 10.82 -14.98
N GLY A 134 -6.85 10.49 -14.30
CA GLY A 134 -7.30 9.11 -14.15
C GLY A 134 -7.79 8.45 -15.44
N ALA A 135 -8.27 9.25 -16.41
CA ALA A 135 -8.75 8.75 -17.70
C ALA A 135 -7.59 8.57 -18.69
N SER A 136 -6.79 9.61 -18.90
CA SER A 136 -5.69 9.59 -19.87
C SER A 136 -4.42 8.93 -19.33
N LYS A 137 -4.31 8.72 -18.01
CA LYS A 137 -3.13 8.21 -17.30
C LYS A 137 -1.87 9.04 -17.55
N LYS A 138 -2.03 10.32 -17.85
CA LYS A 138 -0.93 11.27 -18.10
C LYS A 138 -0.68 12.15 -16.88
N LEU A 139 0.59 12.42 -16.61
CA LEU A 139 1.00 13.41 -15.61
C LEU A 139 0.42 14.79 -15.99
N ILE A 140 -0.29 15.41 -15.05
CA ILE A 140 -0.80 16.78 -15.15
C ILE A 140 0.25 17.75 -14.62
N THR A 141 0.69 17.55 -13.39
CA THR A 141 1.64 18.41 -12.68
C THR A 141 2.30 17.67 -11.53
N THR A 142 3.38 18.24 -11.01
CA THR A 142 4.06 17.80 -9.78
C THR A 142 3.82 18.83 -8.68
N LEU A 143 3.26 18.41 -7.56
CA LEU A 143 3.13 19.24 -6.36
C LEU A 143 4.35 19.00 -5.47
N VAL A 144 5.10 20.04 -5.14
CA VAL A 144 6.28 19.92 -4.27
C VAL A 144 5.86 20.17 -2.83
N LEU A 145 6.12 19.19 -1.96
CA LEU A 145 5.74 19.26 -0.56
C LEU A 145 6.44 20.42 0.16
N ALA A 146 5.78 20.91 1.21
CA ALA A 146 6.30 21.98 2.03
C ALA A 146 7.34 21.43 3.05
N LYS A 147 8.42 22.19 3.27
CA LYS A 147 9.49 21.83 4.22
C LYS A 147 9.00 21.86 5.66
N MET A 148 9.70 21.14 6.53
CA MET A 148 9.50 21.26 7.98
C MET A 148 10.00 22.61 8.49
N LYS A 149 9.38 23.15 9.56
CA LYS A 149 9.54 24.55 10.01
C LYS A 149 10.99 24.87 10.41
N ASP A 150 11.76 23.84 10.75
CA ASP A 150 13.13 23.93 11.21
C ASP A 150 14.10 23.05 10.40
N GLU A 151 13.65 22.47 9.29
CA GLU A 151 14.50 21.59 8.47
C GLU A 151 14.94 22.24 7.17
N LYS A 152 16.14 21.85 6.72
CA LYS A 152 16.67 22.30 5.44
C LYS A 152 15.85 21.79 4.26
N ARG A 153 15.06 20.69 4.40
CA ARG A 153 14.27 20.04 3.34
C ARG A 153 12.99 19.39 3.89
N THR A 154 12.16 18.85 2.99
CA THR A 154 10.96 18.08 3.35
C THR A 154 11.31 16.69 3.90
N PRO A 155 10.49 16.15 4.82
CA PRO A 155 10.66 14.81 5.36
C PRO A 155 10.44 13.76 4.25
N HIS A 156 10.90 12.55 4.54
CA HIS A 156 10.65 11.37 3.74
C HIS A 156 9.13 11.19 3.56
N ALA A 157 8.64 11.41 2.34
CA ALA A 157 7.22 11.25 2.05
C ALA A 157 6.88 9.76 2.08
N GLY A 158 5.98 9.35 2.96
CA GLY A 158 5.44 7.99 3.01
C GLY A 158 4.15 7.89 2.20
N GLY A 159 3.19 7.15 2.76
CA GLY A 159 1.88 6.91 2.17
C GLY A 159 1.07 8.15 1.83
N ILE A 160 0.05 7.96 1.00
CA ILE A 160 -0.86 9.03 0.58
C ILE A 160 -2.32 8.54 0.55
N ALA A 161 -3.25 9.33 1.07
CA ALA A 161 -4.67 9.03 1.01
C ALA A 161 -5.50 10.31 0.89
N CYS A 162 -6.71 10.21 0.34
CA CYS A 162 -7.69 11.29 0.41
C CYS A 162 -8.87 10.87 1.27
N VAL A 163 -9.08 11.58 2.38
CA VAL A 163 -10.13 11.28 3.37
C VAL A 163 -10.80 12.58 3.79
N ASN A 164 -12.12 12.59 3.82
CA ASN A 164 -12.96 13.70 4.26
C ASN A 164 -12.69 15.03 3.54
N ASN A 165 -12.39 15.00 2.22
CA ASN A 165 -12.00 16.14 1.38
C ASN A 165 -10.62 16.75 1.68
N TYR A 166 -9.69 15.96 2.20
CA TYR A 166 -8.30 16.38 2.40
C TYR A 166 -7.35 15.36 1.82
N LEU A 167 -6.26 15.85 1.24
CA LEU A 167 -5.15 15.02 0.79
C LEU A 167 -4.12 14.93 1.91
N TRP A 168 -3.87 13.70 2.36
CA TRP A 168 -2.98 13.34 3.45
C TRP A 168 -1.73 12.69 2.92
N VAL A 169 -0.56 13.09 3.42
CA VAL A 169 0.72 12.49 3.06
C VAL A 169 1.52 12.22 4.32
N GLY A 170 2.07 11.02 4.43
CA GLY A 170 3.00 10.65 5.49
C GLY A 170 4.29 11.42 5.34
N ALA A 171 4.81 11.95 6.44
CA ALA A 171 5.97 12.82 6.49
C ALA A 171 6.77 12.44 7.74
N THR A 172 7.46 11.31 7.68
CA THR A 172 8.09 10.64 8.84
C THR A 172 7.12 10.43 10.01
N GLU A 173 7.25 11.17 11.10
CA GLU A 173 6.45 11.07 12.32
C GLU A 173 5.22 12.00 12.31
N GLU A 174 5.02 12.72 11.19
CA GLU A 174 3.92 13.66 10.99
C GLU A 174 3.07 13.29 9.76
N LEU A 175 1.87 13.86 9.69
CA LEU A 175 1.04 13.92 8.50
C LEU A 175 0.99 15.34 7.98
N HIS A 176 1.25 15.50 6.68
CA HIS A 176 0.91 16.73 5.95
C HIS A 176 -0.50 16.61 5.38
N CYS A 177 -1.34 17.61 5.65
CA CYS A 177 -2.74 17.60 5.23
C CYS A 177 -3.10 18.88 4.45
N TYR A 178 -3.66 18.71 3.26
CA TYR A 178 -4.06 19.79 2.35
C TYR A 178 -5.56 19.74 2.07
N LYS A 179 -6.25 20.89 2.07
CA LYS A 179 -7.66 20.94 1.66
C LYS A 179 -7.77 20.51 0.19
N TYR A 180 -8.60 19.52 -0.10
CA TYR A 180 -8.70 19.00 -1.46
C TYR A 180 -9.26 20.05 -2.44
N SER A 181 -10.09 20.99 -1.98
CA SER A 181 -10.56 22.10 -2.82
C SER A 181 -9.41 22.95 -3.37
N GLU A 182 -8.39 23.24 -2.56
CA GLU A 182 -7.20 23.99 -2.99
C GLU A 182 -6.38 23.15 -3.98
N ILE A 183 -6.21 21.84 -3.70
CA ILE A 183 -5.56 20.91 -4.64
C ILE A 183 -6.30 20.88 -5.98
N LYS A 184 -7.63 20.86 -5.98
CA LYS A 184 -8.46 20.85 -7.19
C LYS A 184 -8.32 22.13 -8.01
N GLU A 185 -8.19 23.28 -7.36
CA GLU A 185 -7.88 24.56 -8.02
C GLU A 185 -6.50 24.52 -8.68
N LEU A 186 -5.48 23.98 -8.00
CA LEU A 186 -4.14 23.80 -8.55
C LEU A 186 -4.11 22.88 -9.76
N ILE A 187 -4.87 21.78 -9.72
CA ILE A 187 -5.02 20.86 -10.86
C ILE A 187 -5.65 21.59 -12.04
N SER A 188 -6.73 22.35 -11.79
CA SER A 188 -7.44 23.11 -12.83
C SER A 188 -6.53 24.15 -13.46
N TYR A 189 -5.76 24.88 -12.63
CA TYR A 189 -4.75 25.84 -13.08
C TYR A 189 -3.68 25.17 -13.94
N ALA A 190 -3.14 24.02 -13.53
CA ALA A 190 -2.12 23.29 -14.30
C ALA A 190 -2.66 22.75 -15.64
N LYS A 191 -3.92 22.28 -15.69
CA LYS A 191 -4.57 21.85 -16.93
C LYS A 191 -4.72 23.01 -17.92
N GLN A 192 -5.04 24.21 -17.45
CA GLN A 192 -5.17 25.42 -18.29
C GLN A 192 -3.80 26.00 -18.71
N ASN A 193 -2.77 25.80 -17.89
CA ASN A 193 -1.44 26.35 -18.09
C ASN A 193 -0.43 25.22 -18.27
N THR A 194 -0.43 24.56 -19.42
CA THR A 194 0.36 23.33 -19.67
C THR A 194 1.87 23.49 -19.52
N ASN A 195 2.38 24.73 -19.45
CA ASN A 195 3.78 25.05 -19.17
C ASN A 195 4.14 24.94 -17.68
N VAL A 196 3.16 24.93 -16.78
CA VAL A 196 3.34 24.74 -15.34
C VAL A 196 3.55 23.24 -15.07
N LYS A 197 4.80 22.85 -14.89
CA LYS A 197 5.18 21.45 -14.62
C LYS A 197 5.34 21.13 -13.14
N CYS A 198 5.49 22.15 -12.29
CA CYS A 198 5.59 21.99 -10.85
C CYS A 198 4.90 23.15 -10.11
N ILE A 199 4.36 22.85 -8.93
CA ILE A 199 3.70 23.82 -8.03
C ILE A 199 4.25 23.62 -6.62
N ASP A 200 4.71 24.69 -5.98
CA ASP A 200 5.25 24.64 -4.62
C ASP A 200 4.13 24.77 -3.59
N LEU A 201 3.85 23.69 -2.83
CA LEU A 201 2.81 23.66 -1.82
C LEU A 201 3.16 24.45 -0.55
N SER A 202 4.41 24.86 -0.36
CA SER A 202 4.79 25.71 0.79
C SER A 202 4.11 27.09 0.79
N LYS A 203 3.51 27.48 -0.35
CA LYS A 203 2.74 28.72 -0.52
C LYS A 203 1.26 28.57 -0.17
N TYR A 204 0.82 27.36 0.18
CA TYR A 204 -0.57 27.04 0.48
C TYR A 204 -0.72 26.61 1.93
N THR A 205 -1.94 26.70 2.44
CA THR A 205 -2.21 26.31 3.82
C THR A 205 -2.16 24.79 3.92
N TYR A 206 -1.38 24.29 4.87
CA TYR A 206 -1.36 22.86 5.20
C TYR A 206 -1.18 22.69 6.70
N TYR A 207 -1.66 21.55 7.19
CA TYR A 207 -1.56 21.19 8.60
C TYR A 207 -0.53 20.10 8.77
N ARG A 208 0.15 20.16 9.91
CA ARG A 208 1.03 19.11 10.38
C ARG A 208 0.42 18.52 11.63
N ILE A 209 0.31 17.21 11.61
CA ILE A 209 -0.36 16.47 12.68
C ILE A 209 0.55 15.33 13.08
N ASP A 210 1.01 15.37 14.32
CA ASP A 210 1.77 14.28 14.91
C ASP A 210 0.93 13.01 14.90
N VAL A 211 1.52 11.90 14.50
CA VAL A 211 0.85 10.61 14.58
C VAL A 211 1.23 9.87 15.85
N SER A 212 0.35 8.94 16.23
CA SER A 212 0.57 8.06 17.38
C SER A 212 1.20 6.72 16.97
N VAL A 213 1.47 6.53 15.67
CA VAL A 213 2.41 5.53 15.17
C VAL A 213 3.82 6.12 15.20
N GLY A 214 4.86 5.29 15.23
CA GLY A 214 6.24 5.80 15.18
C GLY A 214 6.50 6.60 13.89
N ASN A 215 6.32 5.94 12.73
CA ASN A 215 6.37 6.59 11.42
C ASN A 215 5.07 6.33 10.65
N ALA A 216 4.54 7.37 9.99
CA ALA A 216 3.43 7.27 9.04
C ALA A 216 3.93 6.72 7.69
N SER A 217 4.25 5.42 7.66
CA SER A 217 4.85 4.75 6.49
C SER A 217 3.87 4.62 5.33
N PHE A 218 2.63 4.24 5.60
CA PHE A 218 1.59 4.05 4.60
C PHE A 218 0.20 4.39 5.16
N MET A 219 -0.78 4.62 4.27
CA MET A 219 -2.14 4.94 4.66
C MET A 219 -3.19 4.58 3.61
N SER A 220 -4.45 4.51 4.02
CA SER A 220 -5.59 4.44 3.10
C SER A 220 -6.85 5.05 3.70
N ASP A 221 -7.84 5.26 2.84
CA ASP A 221 -9.19 5.66 3.18
C ASP A 221 -10.05 4.44 3.53
N LEU A 222 -10.79 4.54 4.64
CA LEU A 222 -11.91 3.66 4.92
C LEU A 222 -13.20 4.49 4.95
N ASP A 223 -14.05 4.24 3.95
CA ASP A 223 -15.39 4.79 3.79
C ASP A 223 -15.45 6.34 3.77
N ASN A 224 -14.41 7.01 3.27
CA ASN A 224 -14.23 8.47 3.31
C ASN A 224 -14.40 9.05 4.72
N LYS A 225 -14.15 8.23 5.75
CA LYS A 225 -14.46 8.53 7.15
C LYS A 225 -13.25 8.37 8.05
N TYR A 226 -12.48 7.29 7.85
CA TYR A 226 -11.31 7.00 8.67
C TYR A 226 -10.04 7.08 7.82
N LEU A 227 -9.08 7.85 8.31
CA LEU A 227 -7.71 7.82 7.81
C LEU A 227 -6.98 6.70 8.54
N CYS A 228 -6.65 5.63 7.83
CA CYS A 228 -5.96 4.48 8.40
C CYS A 228 -4.47 4.62 8.13
N VAL A 229 -3.65 4.78 9.16
CA VAL A 229 -2.19 5.03 9.03
C VAL A 229 -1.43 3.90 9.68
N GLY A 230 -0.48 3.32 8.95
CA GLY A 230 0.34 2.21 9.39
C GLY A 230 1.83 2.55 9.50
N GLU A 231 2.51 1.80 10.36
CA GLU A 231 3.96 1.85 10.56
C GLU A 231 4.64 0.62 9.96
N TYR A 232 5.73 0.84 9.21
CA TYR A 232 6.63 -0.23 8.82
C TYR A 232 7.44 -0.74 10.02
N LYS A 233 7.37 -2.04 10.28
CA LYS A 233 8.21 -2.75 11.25
C LYS A 233 8.79 -3.99 10.60
N GLU A 234 10.10 -4.15 10.59
CA GLU A 234 10.73 -5.27 9.88
C GLU A 234 10.59 -6.62 10.60
N ASN A 235 10.81 -6.63 11.92
CA ASN A 235 11.00 -7.88 12.68
C ASN A 235 9.87 -8.20 13.67
N GLU A 236 8.91 -7.29 13.83
CA GLU A 236 7.77 -7.44 14.73
C GLU A 236 6.48 -6.96 14.06
N ASN A 237 5.33 -7.34 14.62
CA ASN A 237 4.04 -6.86 14.13
C ASN A 237 4.00 -5.33 14.15
N GLY A 238 3.56 -4.74 13.03
CA GLY A 238 3.32 -3.31 12.93
C GLY A 238 2.00 -2.90 13.59
N LYS A 239 1.76 -1.59 13.61
CA LYS A 239 0.48 -1.02 14.06
C LYS A 239 -0.21 -0.32 12.91
N LEU A 240 -1.51 -0.54 12.80
CA LEU A 240 -2.43 0.23 11.98
C LEU A 240 -3.35 1.03 12.92
N ILE A 241 -3.35 2.35 12.81
CA ILE A 241 -4.19 3.25 13.60
C ILE A 241 -5.25 3.88 12.71
N PHE A 242 -6.50 3.81 13.16
CA PHE A 242 -7.64 4.43 12.49
C PHE A 242 -7.90 5.77 13.15
N TYR A 243 -7.71 6.83 12.39
CA TYR A 243 -7.98 8.20 12.79
C TYR A 243 -9.31 8.66 12.25
N TYR A 244 -10.06 9.42 13.05
CA TYR A 244 -11.19 10.19 12.56
C TYR A 244 -10.78 11.66 12.45
N PRO A 245 -10.61 12.18 11.21
CA PRO A 245 -10.24 13.56 11.01
C PRO A 245 -11.40 14.48 11.40
N THR A 246 -11.17 15.38 12.36
CA THR A 246 -12.20 16.27 12.88
C THR A 246 -11.87 17.72 12.52
N PRO A 247 -12.84 18.49 11.99
CA PRO A 247 -12.64 19.91 11.77
C PRO A 247 -12.57 20.64 13.11
N LYS A 248 -11.62 21.56 13.28
CA LYS A 248 -11.40 22.24 14.59
C LYS A 248 -12.42 23.34 14.89
N ASN A 249 -13.28 23.72 13.95
CA ASN A 249 -14.39 24.65 14.14
C ASN A 249 -15.61 24.22 13.31
N ALA A 250 -16.83 24.38 13.84
CA ALA A 250 -18.09 23.99 13.18
C ALA A 250 -18.54 24.95 12.05
N ASP A 251 -17.82 26.05 11.81
CA ASP A 251 -18.08 26.93 10.69
C ASP A 251 -17.51 26.31 9.41
N ASN A 252 -18.30 26.23 8.34
CA ASN A 252 -18.03 25.56 7.06
C ASN A 252 -16.71 25.93 6.34
N ASN A 253 -15.88 26.83 6.90
CA ASN A 253 -14.50 27.09 6.49
C ASN A 253 -13.47 26.21 7.23
N ALA A 254 -13.96 25.25 8.00
CA ALA A 254 -13.21 24.46 8.96
C ALA A 254 -11.88 23.95 8.40
N HIS A 255 -10.84 24.31 9.11
CA HIS A 255 -9.50 23.80 8.96
C HIS A 255 -9.47 22.46 9.69
N ILE A 256 -9.14 21.35 9.02
CA ILE A 256 -8.82 20.12 9.77
C ILE A 256 -7.67 20.48 10.66
N ALA A 257 -7.86 20.36 11.97
CA ALA A 257 -6.78 20.62 12.90
C ALA A 257 -6.82 19.67 14.09
N ASP A 258 -7.51 18.54 13.96
CA ASP A 258 -7.36 17.43 14.88
C ASP A 258 -7.64 16.08 14.22
N ILE A 259 -6.94 15.06 14.69
CA ILE A 259 -7.23 13.65 14.40
C ILE A 259 -7.45 12.95 15.72
N SER A 260 -8.54 12.19 15.83
CA SER A 260 -8.81 11.40 17.02
C SER A 260 -8.54 9.93 16.72
N VAL A 261 -7.75 9.28 17.59
CA VAL A 261 -7.54 7.83 17.52
C VAL A 261 -8.87 7.14 17.83
N CYS A 262 -9.41 6.42 16.85
CA CYS A 262 -10.63 5.62 17.03
C CYS A 262 -10.29 4.19 17.43
N LEU A 263 -9.25 3.63 16.81
CA LEU A 263 -8.90 2.22 16.92
C LEU A 263 -7.43 1.99 16.59
N LYS A 264 -6.88 0.92 17.15
CA LYS A 264 -5.57 0.37 16.79
C LYS A 264 -5.70 -1.11 16.45
N ARG A 265 -4.90 -1.59 15.50
CA ARG A 265 -4.86 -2.99 15.07
C ARG A 265 -3.43 -3.41 14.82
N GLU A 266 -3.07 -4.62 15.22
CA GLU A 266 -1.81 -5.23 14.82
C GLU A 266 -1.89 -5.71 13.38
N ILE A 267 -0.79 -5.55 12.66
CA ILE A 267 -0.63 -5.97 11.27
C ILE A 267 0.67 -6.76 11.15
N PRO A 268 0.80 -7.61 10.12
CA PRO A 268 2.02 -8.38 9.90
C PRO A 268 3.27 -7.48 9.84
N PRO A 269 4.45 -8.02 10.19
CA PRO A 269 5.71 -7.34 9.92
C PRO A 269 5.84 -7.05 8.42
N LYS A 270 6.67 -6.04 8.10
CA LYS A 270 7.08 -5.66 6.76
C LYS A 270 5.94 -5.09 5.92
N ALA A 271 4.87 -4.66 6.57
CA ALA A 271 3.74 -4.01 5.90
C ALA A 271 4.17 -2.68 5.26
N GLN A 272 3.77 -2.47 4.01
CA GLN A 272 4.05 -1.26 3.22
C GLN A 272 2.78 -0.56 2.74
N GLY A 273 1.60 -1.12 3.00
CA GLY A 273 0.35 -0.61 2.46
C GLY A 273 -0.84 -1.32 3.05
N VAL A 274 -1.96 -0.61 3.07
CA VAL A 274 -3.28 -1.11 3.45
C VAL A 274 -4.29 -0.61 2.45
N GLU A 275 -5.32 -1.41 2.14
CA GLU A 275 -6.44 -0.96 1.31
C GLU A 275 -7.73 -1.68 1.71
N PHE A 276 -8.85 -0.97 1.63
CA PHE A 276 -10.15 -1.49 1.98
C PHE A 276 -11.06 -1.62 0.76
N TYR A 277 -11.82 -2.71 0.70
CA TYR A 277 -12.77 -2.93 -0.39
C TYR A 277 -14.06 -3.54 0.15
N ASN A 278 -15.18 -2.90 -0.14
CA ASN A 278 -16.50 -3.39 0.25
C ASN A 278 -17.14 -4.16 -0.93
N SER A 279 -17.52 -5.42 -0.70
CA SER A 279 -18.19 -6.24 -1.71
C SER A 279 -19.05 -7.31 -1.06
N ASN A 280 -20.26 -7.55 -1.59
CA ASN A 280 -21.17 -8.61 -1.15
C ASN A 280 -21.40 -8.66 0.38
N ASN A 281 -21.58 -7.50 1.02
CA ASN A 281 -21.73 -7.31 2.47
C ASN A 281 -20.48 -7.63 3.31
N TYR A 282 -19.33 -7.88 2.69
CA TYR A 282 -18.04 -8.02 3.35
C TYR A 282 -17.17 -6.80 3.12
N THR A 283 -16.45 -6.40 4.16
CA THR A 283 -15.30 -5.49 4.03
C THR A 283 -14.03 -6.33 4.01
N TYR A 284 -13.30 -6.22 2.92
CA TYR A 284 -11.99 -6.80 2.75
C TYR A 284 -10.94 -5.79 3.20
N MET A 285 -9.91 -6.26 3.89
CA MET A 285 -8.70 -5.51 4.23
C MET A 285 -7.51 -6.17 3.55
N LEU A 286 -6.82 -5.42 2.71
CA LEU A 286 -5.61 -5.82 2.04
C LEU A 286 -4.42 -5.27 2.82
N ILE A 287 -3.39 -6.09 3.05
CA ILE A 287 -2.08 -5.62 3.54
C ILE A 287 -1.01 -6.02 2.53
N THR A 288 -0.26 -5.05 2.02
CA THR A 288 0.94 -5.31 1.21
C THR A 288 2.14 -5.46 2.14
N THR A 289 3.06 -6.36 1.82
CA THR A 289 4.34 -6.50 2.55
C THR A 289 5.53 -6.59 1.61
N SER A 290 6.66 -6.01 1.98
CA SER A 290 7.90 -6.00 1.20
C SER A 290 9.14 -5.87 2.09
N ILE A 291 10.28 -6.42 1.65
CA ILE A 291 11.61 -6.28 2.29
C ILE A 291 12.71 -5.96 1.28
N GLY A 292 12.39 -5.16 0.27
CA GLY A 292 13.34 -4.79 -0.75
C GLY A 292 13.92 -6.00 -1.50
N THR A 293 15.25 -6.17 -1.46
CA THR A 293 15.95 -7.22 -2.21
C THR A 293 15.70 -8.64 -1.70
N ASP A 294 15.34 -8.79 -0.43
CA ASP A 294 15.60 -10.05 0.27
C ASP A 294 14.54 -11.12 -0.01
N ASP A 295 13.29 -10.71 -0.25
CA ASP A 295 12.18 -11.61 -0.54
C ASP A 295 11.12 -10.93 -1.42
N LYS A 296 10.34 -11.75 -2.11
CA LYS A 296 9.19 -11.31 -2.92
C LYS A 296 8.17 -10.60 -2.03
N SER A 297 7.57 -9.55 -2.59
CA SER A 297 6.48 -8.88 -1.92
C SER A 297 5.22 -9.76 -1.90
N ARG A 298 4.32 -9.48 -0.97
CA ARG A 298 3.06 -10.22 -0.82
C ARG A 298 1.90 -9.28 -0.61
N ILE A 299 0.72 -9.76 -1.01
CA ILE A 299 -0.57 -9.23 -0.59
C ILE A 299 -1.25 -10.27 0.27
N TYR A 300 -1.69 -9.87 1.46
CA TYR A 300 -2.60 -10.62 2.30
C TYR A 300 -4.01 -10.03 2.20
N VAL A 301 -5.00 -10.86 1.89
CA VAL A 301 -6.40 -10.45 1.78
C VAL A 301 -7.20 -11.01 2.94
N TYR A 302 -7.60 -10.13 3.83
CA TYR A 302 -8.40 -10.46 4.99
C TYR A 302 -9.86 -10.13 4.74
N VAL A 303 -10.75 -11.01 5.19
CA VAL A 303 -12.19 -10.72 5.33
C VAL A 303 -12.48 -10.43 6.79
N ALA A 304 -13.14 -9.30 7.06
CA ALA A 304 -13.65 -9.02 8.39
C ALA A 304 -14.98 -9.74 8.62
N THR A 305 -15.07 -10.45 9.74
CA THR A 305 -16.29 -11.13 10.20
C THR A 305 -16.66 -10.68 11.62
N GLY A 306 -17.95 -10.78 11.97
CA GLY A 306 -18.46 -10.33 13.26
C GLY A 306 -18.84 -8.85 13.31
N THR A 307 -19.33 -8.40 14.47
CA THR A 307 -19.76 -7.02 14.68
C THR A 307 -18.57 -6.05 14.71
N GLY A 308 -18.64 -4.98 13.93
CA GLY A 308 -17.64 -3.91 13.90
C GLY A 308 -16.59 -3.98 12.78
N GLY A 309 -16.79 -4.84 11.78
CA GLY A 309 -16.08 -4.80 10.48
C GLY A 309 -14.56 -4.92 10.58
N VAL A 310 -13.83 -4.29 9.66
CA VAL A 310 -12.35 -4.25 9.67
C VAL A 310 -11.76 -3.49 10.87
N GLY A 311 -12.61 -2.90 11.72
CA GLY A 311 -12.16 -2.25 12.94
C GLY A 311 -12.11 -3.19 14.15
N TYR A 312 -13.24 -3.82 14.45
CA TYR A 312 -13.40 -4.64 15.68
C TYR A 312 -13.67 -6.11 15.40
N GLY A 313 -14.02 -6.46 14.16
CA GLY A 313 -14.28 -7.83 13.75
C GLY A 313 -13.01 -8.66 13.62
N THR A 314 -13.19 -9.98 13.65
CA THR A 314 -12.13 -10.96 13.41
C THR A 314 -11.71 -10.91 11.94
N LEU A 315 -10.40 -10.79 11.70
CA LEU A 315 -9.82 -10.91 10.36
C LEU A 315 -9.45 -12.34 10.06
N THR A 316 -10.01 -12.89 9.00
CA THR A 316 -9.59 -14.18 8.47
C THR A 316 -8.81 -13.93 7.19
N ASN A 317 -7.56 -14.40 7.11
CA ASN A 317 -6.82 -14.38 5.85
C ASN A 317 -7.45 -15.40 4.90
N THR A 318 -7.93 -14.91 3.75
CA THR A 318 -8.60 -15.72 2.73
C THR A 318 -7.73 -15.96 1.51
N LYS A 319 -6.68 -15.16 1.31
CA LYS A 319 -5.84 -15.22 0.11
C LYS A 319 -4.48 -14.56 0.36
N THR A 320 -3.43 -15.19 -0.13
CA THR A 320 -2.08 -14.62 -0.20
C THR A 320 -1.61 -14.62 -1.66
N ILE A 321 -1.14 -13.48 -2.15
CA ILE A 321 -0.66 -13.30 -3.53
C ILE A 321 0.82 -12.93 -3.47
N ASN A 322 1.67 -13.68 -4.18
CA ASN A 322 3.09 -13.34 -4.33
C ASN A 322 3.29 -12.37 -5.48
N LEU A 323 4.12 -11.35 -5.27
CA LEU A 323 4.38 -10.28 -6.20
C LEU A 323 5.89 -10.02 -6.32
N PRO A 324 6.33 -9.30 -7.36
CA PRO A 324 7.69 -8.83 -7.47
C PRO A 324 8.10 -8.01 -6.24
N ARG A 325 9.39 -7.94 -5.98
CA ARG A 325 9.97 -7.18 -4.86
C ARG A 325 9.59 -5.70 -4.91
N TYR A 326 9.74 -5.01 -3.78
CA TYR A 326 9.56 -3.55 -3.65
C TYR A 326 8.13 -3.06 -3.90
N LEU A 327 7.11 -3.86 -3.55
CA LEU A 327 5.73 -3.39 -3.51
C LEU A 327 5.54 -2.40 -2.36
N GLU A 328 4.91 -1.27 -2.66
CA GLU A 328 4.53 -0.25 -1.70
C GLU A 328 3.00 -0.23 -1.50
N GLU A 329 2.35 0.94 -1.66
CA GLU A 329 0.90 1.07 -1.52
C GLU A 329 0.08 0.48 -2.68
N VAL A 330 -1.21 0.36 -2.42
CA VAL A 330 -2.22 -0.16 -3.35
C VAL A 330 -3.49 0.69 -3.22
N VAL A 331 -4.20 0.90 -4.33
CA VAL A 331 -5.51 1.57 -4.33
C VAL A 331 -6.50 0.85 -5.23
N THR A 332 -7.75 0.72 -4.78
CA THR A 332 -8.85 0.14 -5.55
C THR A 332 -9.78 1.22 -6.08
N VAL A 333 -10.02 1.20 -7.40
CA VAL A 333 -10.86 2.16 -8.12
C VAL A 333 -11.87 1.38 -8.96
N GLY A 334 -13.09 1.30 -8.46
CA GLY A 334 -14.16 0.56 -9.12
C GLY A 334 -13.82 -0.92 -9.27
N ASP A 335 -13.68 -1.38 -10.50
CA ASP A 335 -13.35 -2.77 -10.85
C ASP A 335 -11.84 -3.01 -11.04
N LYS A 336 -10.99 -2.02 -10.77
CA LYS A 336 -9.53 -2.12 -10.88
C LYS A 336 -8.82 -1.89 -9.56
N THR A 337 -7.72 -2.61 -9.35
CA THR A 337 -6.80 -2.40 -8.23
C THR A 337 -5.41 -2.11 -8.76
N TYR A 338 -4.78 -1.05 -8.25
CA TYR A 338 -3.53 -0.48 -8.74
C TYR A 338 -2.44 -0.61 -7.69
N LEU A 339 -1.29 -1.15 -8.08
CA LEU A 339 -0.16 -1.40 -7.20
C LEU A 339 1.02 -0.54 -7.64
N ILE A 340 1.70 0.09 -6.68
CA ILE A 340 2.92 0.85 -6.94
C ILE A 340 4.14 0.15 -6.34
N PHE A 341 5.28 0.29 -7.02
CA PHE A 341 6.53 -0.34 -6.64
C PHE A 341 7.66 0.69 -6.68
N GLU A 342 8.59 0.60 -5.72
CA GLU A 342 9.76 1.48 -5.67
C GLU A 342 10.97 0.94 -6.46
N SER A 343 10.94 -0.32 -6.94
CA SER A 343 12.08 -0.96 -7.60
C SER A 343 12.57 -0.28 -8.88
N CYS A 344 11.76 0.59 -9.50
CA CYS A 344 12.20 1.39 -10.63
C CYS A 344 12.97 2.65 -10.25
N ALA A 345 13.00 3.04 -8.98
CA ALA A 345 13.79 4.18 -8.54
C ALA A 345 15.30 3.94 -8.79
N LYS A 346 16.06 5.00 -9.05
CA LYS A 346 17.50 4.91 -9.32
C LYS A 346 18.26 4.27 -8.14
N LEU A 347 17.77 4.49 -6.93
CA LEU A 347 18.28 3.90 -5.70
C LEU A 347 18.23 2.36 -5.68
N TYR A 348 17.21 1.75 -6.31
CA TYR A 348 16.94 0.31 -6.18
C TYR A 348 17.04 -0.48 -7.49
N ARG A 349 16.94 0.17 -8.66
CA ARG A 349 16.84 -0.53 -9.96
C ARG A 349 18.07 -1.37 -10.33
N TYR A 350 19.20 -1.18 -9.65
CA TYR A 350 20.43 -1.95 -9.85
C TYR A 350 20.67 -3.02 -8.78
N THR A 351 19.83 -3.08 -7.75
CA THR A 351 19.92 -4.08 -6.67
C THR A 351 18.92 -5.22 -6.83
N THR A 352 18.05 -5.18 -7.85
CA THR A 352 16.97 -6.15 -8.04
C THR A 352 16.78 -6.53 -9.51
N THR A 353 16.30 -7.75 -9.74
CA THR A 353 15.85 -8.24 -11.05
C THR A 353 14.43 -7.81 -11.39
N ASP A 354 13.66 -7.35 -10.40
CA ASP A 354 12.24 -7.01 -10.50
C ASP A 354 12.03 -5.50 -10.71
N VAL A 355 12.51 -4.93 -11.82
CA VAL A 355 12.42 -3.48 -12.07
C VAL A 355 11.03 -3.09 -12.62
N ILE A 356 10.16 -2.54 -11.76
CA ILE A 356 8.76 -2.23 -12.09
C ILE A 356 8.57 -0.73 -12.36
N GLY A 357 8.72 -0.28 -13.61
CA GLY A 357 8.58 1.13 -14.01
C GLY A 357 7.14 1.66 -14.14
N ARG A 358 6.14 0.91 -13.67
CA ARG A 358 4.71 1.19 -13.91
C ARG A 358 3.88 0.95 -12.66
N VAL A 359 2.86 1.77 -12.47
CA VAL A 359 1.72 1.39 -11.63
C VAL A 359 1.00 0.25 -12.34
N CYS A 360 0.90 -0.89 -11.67
CA CYS A 360 0.35 -2.13 -12.23
C CYS A 360 -1.15 -2.23 -11.92
N GLY A 361 -1.99 -2.23 -12.96
CA GLY A 361 -3.45 -2.32 -12.81
C GLY A 361 -3.99 -3.73 -13.03
N PHE A 362 -4.75 -4.24 -12.06
CA PHE A 362 -5.38 -5.55 -12.07
C PHE A 362 -6.90 -5.42 -12.00
N GLU A 363 -7.62 -6.47 -12.39
CA GLU A 363 -9.04 -6.57 -12.08
C GLU A 363 -9.21 -6.75 -10.56
N THR A 364 -10.05 -5.96 -9.91
CA THR A 364 -10.30 -6.06 -8.46
C THR A 364 -10.82 -7.45 -8.09
N ALA A 365 -11.64 -8.05 -8.94
CA ALA A 365 -12.09 -9.42 -8.76
C ALA A 365 -10.92 -10.42 -8.68
N PHE A 366 -9.79 -10.16 -9.33
CA PHE A 366 -8.62 -11.03 -9.20
C PHE A 366 -7.96 -10.91 -7.82
N ILE A 367 -7.96 -9.72 -7.21
CA ILE A 367 -7.34 -9.50 -5.90
C ILE A 367 -8.23 -10.06 -4.78
N TYR A 368 -9.53 -9.75 -4.82
CA TYR A 368 -10.45 -10.01 -3.71
C TYR A 368 -11.32 -11.26 -3.85
N LYS A 369 -11.42 -11.85 -5.04
CA LYS A 369 -12.18 -13.08 -5.33
C LYS A 369 -11.23 -14.13 -5.91
#